data_AF-A0A0P7JN75-F1
#
_entry.id   AF-A0A0P7JN75-F1
#
_cell.length_a   1.000
_cell.length_b   1.000
_cell.length_c   1.000
_cell.angle_alpha   90.00
_cell.angle_beta   90.00
_cell.angle_gamma   90.00
#
_symmetry.space_group_name_H-M   'P 1'
#
loop_
_entity.id
_entity.type
_entity.pdbx_description
1 polymer ?
#
loop_
_entity_poly.entity_id
_entity_poly.type
_entity_poly.pdbx_seq_one_letter_code
_entity_poly.pdbx_strand_id
1 'polypeptide(L)'
;MTLDVEMPGMSGLEFLRRLMRAKPMPVVMFSSLTAEGSEAAITALSLGAFECILKPGPGAGQSSLESLPQTIHAAAQARIDPVGRAIRKNLTSQQGFSDWNGKTVLIGASTGGVEALEFLVEKMPVNCPPILITQHMPAQFLVKFANRLDRIAKPKVRLAKEGDRPLPGEILIAPGGETHLVLVNPQDPKIHLLKAPKRTGHRPSVDEMMLSAQAMANRVVGVILTGMGTDGAEGMAQLKAQGATCLAQDEKSSVVFGMPRVAIEKGGVDVVLPLVQLPNAILDMCSSLKRTN
;
A
#
# COMPACT_ATOMS: atom_id res chain seq x y z
N MET A 1 14.33 11.12 13.19
CA MET A 1 15.48 11.79 12.53
C MET A 1 15.02 12.24 11.16
N THR A 2 15.44 13.41 10.69
CA THR A 2 15.28 13.81 9.28
C THR A 2 16.59 13.55 8.54
N LEU A 3 16.52 13.12 7.28
CA LEU A 3 17.72 12.76 6.49
C LEU A 3 17.56 13.18 5.03
N ASP A 4 18.56 13.86 4.50
CA ASP A 4 18.61 14.15 3.07
C ASP A 4 19.14 12.92 2.30
N VAL A 5 18.54 12.61 1.15
CA VAL A 5 19.09 11.61 0.21
C VAL A 5 20.48 12.02 -0.29
N GLU A 6 20.65 13.30 -0.58
CA GLU A 6 21.85 13.88 -1.17
C GLU A 6 22.74 14.44 -0.07
N MET A 7 23.85 13.77 0.21
CA MET A 7 24.84 14.20 1.20
C MET A 7 26.26 14.05 0.65
N PRO A 8 27.19 14.95 0.99
CA PRO A 8 28.59 14.84 0.57
C PRO A 8 29.29 13.64 1.22
N GLY A 9 30.16 12.97 0.47
CA GLY A 9 30.93 11.81 0.93
C GLY A 9 30.14 10.50 0.93
N MET A 10 29.18 10.36 1.85
CA MET A 10 28.30 9.19 1.94
C MET A 10 26.87 9.57 1.62
N SER A 11 26.23 8.88 0.68
CA SER A 11 24.83 9.14 0.34
C SER A 11 23.91 8.88 1.53
N GLY A 12 22.78 9.62 1.59
CA GLY A 12 21.75 9.42 2.60
C GLY A 12 21.21 8.00 2.63
N LEU A 13 21.11 7.34 1.47
CA LEU A 13 20.68 5.95 1.37
C LEU A 13 21.67 4.97 2.02
N GLU A 14 22.97 5.17 1.81
CA GLU A 14 23.97 4.30 2.42
C GLU A 14 24.04 4.52 3.93
N PHE A 15 23.94 5.78 4.38
CA PHE A 15 23.83 6.10 5.80
C PHE A 15 22.59 5.46 6.42
N LEU A 16 21.42 5.60 5.79
CA LEU A 16 20.16 4.99 6.24
C LEU A 16 20.30 3.48 6.37
N ARG A 17 20.90 2.81 5.38
CA ARG A 17 21.12 1.35 5.41
C ARG A 17 21.96 0.93 6.61
N ARG A 18 23.02 1.67 6.92
CA ARG A 18 23.89 1.39 8.08
C ARG A 18 23.16 1.69 9.39
N LEU A 19 22.44 2.81 9.47
CA LEU A 19 21.65 3.20 10.62
C LEU A 19 20.56 2.16 10.94
N MET A 20 19.76 1.76 9.96
CA MET A 20 18.67 0.79 10.16
C MET A 20 19.18 -0.61 10.56
N ARG A 21 20.46 -0.93 10.34
CA ARG A 21 21.08 -2.16 10.84
C ARG A 21 21.65 -2.00 12.24
N ALA A 22 22.33 -0.89 12.52
CA ALA A 22 23.03 -0.68 13.79
C ALA A 22 22.10 -0.18 14.91
N LYS A 23 21.19 0.75 14.59
CA LYS A 23 20.25 1.38 15.52
C LYS A 23 18.99 1.82 14.77
N PRO A 24 18.06 0.90 14.49
CA PRO A 24 16.80 1.22 13.83
C PRO A 24 16.05 2.35 14.55
N MET A 25 15.68 3.40 13.83
CA MET A 25 14.91 4.52 14.36
C MET A 25 14.08 5.20 13.26
N PRO A 26 13.01 5.94 13.58
CA PRO A 26 12.16 6.54 12.55
C PRO A 26 12.94 7.62 11.78
N VAL A 27 13.06 7.44 10.46
CA VAL A 27 13.76 8.38 9.56
C VAL A 27 12.80 8.94 8.53
N VAL A 28 12.62 10.25 8.52
CA VAL A 28 11.89 10.97 7.47
C VAL A 28 12.90 11.46 6.46
N MET A 29 12.81 10.97 5.22
CA MET A 29 13.74 11.31 4.16
C MET A 29 13.28 12.54 3.39
N PHE A 30 14.23 13.32 2.88
CA PHE A 30 13.99 14.41 1.94
C PHE A 30 14.57 14.06 0.58
N SER A 31 13.73 14.07 -0.45
CA SER A 31 14.13 13.77 -1.83
C SER A 31 13.67 14.82 -2.83
N SER A 32 14.38 14.97 -3.93
CA SER A 32 14.01 15.84 -5.05
C SER A 32 12.99 15.15 -5.98
N LEU A 33 12.26 15.93 -6.80
CA LEU A 33 11.29 15.43 -7.78
C LEU A 33 11.96 14.90 -9.07
N THR A 34 13.25 14.57 -9.03
CA THR A 34 13.94 14.00 -10.18
C THR A 34 13.61 12.51 -10.32
N ALA A 35 13.87 11.93 -11.50
CA ALA A 35 13.74 10.48 -11.68
C ALA A 35 14.65 9.70 -10.71
N GLU A 36 15.87 10.19 -10.49
CA GLU A 36 16.82 9.64 -9.51
C GLU A 36 16.31 9.82 -8.08
N GLY A 37 15.79 11.00 -7.74
CA GLY A 37 15.20 11.28 -6.43
C GLY A 37 13.99 10.39 -6.12
N SER A 38 13.17 10.08 -7.13
CA SER A 38 12.03 9.16 -6.98
C SER A 38 12.49 7.73 -6.69
N GLU A 39 13.48 7.22 -7.42
CA GLU A 39 14.07 5.88 -7.16
C GLU A 39 14.72 5.82 -5.78
N ALA A 40 15.43 6.88 -5.39
CA ALA A 40 16.06 6.97 -4.09
C ALA A 40 15.01 6.99 -2.96
N ALA A 41 13.92 7.75 -3.13
CA ALA A 41 12.84 7.81 -2.14
C ALA A 41 12.19 6.44 -1.92
N ILE A 42 11.86 5.71 -3.01
CA ILE A 42 11.32 4.35 -2.90
C ILE A 42 12.33 3.42 -2.20
N THR A 43 13.59 3.48 -2.62
CA THR A 43 14.65 2.67 -2.01
C THR A 43 14.79 2.95 -0.52
N ALA A 44 14.68 4.22 -0.10
CA ALA A 44 14.75 4.59 1.29
C ALA A 44 13.58 4.00 2.10
N LEU A 45 12.36 4.08 1.57
CA LEU A 45 11.16 3.48 2.20
C LEU A 45 11.32 1.96 2.34
N SER A 46 11.81 1.26 1.32
CA SER A 46 12.11 -0.18 1.39
C SER A 46 13.23 -0.52 2.39
N LEU A 47 14.18 0.39 2.59
CA LEU A 47 15.23 0.25 3.61
C LEU A 47 14.69 0.48 5.02
N GLY A 48 13.45 0.94 5.17
CA GLY A 48 12.76 1.17 6.43
C GLY A 48 12.77 2.64 6.86
N ALA A 49 12.96 3.57 5.92
CA ALA A 49 12.57 4.95 6.17
C ALA A 49 11.07 5.00 6.52
N PHE A 50 10.72 5.90 7.43
CA PHE A 50 9.35 6.09 7.87
C PHE A 50 8.48 6.69 6.77
N GLU A 51 8.95 7.78 6.16
CA GLU A 51 8.25 8.51 5.10
C GLU A 51 9.26 9.29 4.25
N CYS A 52 8.90 9.59 3.00
CA CYS A 52 9.69 10.45 2.10
C CYS A 52 8.93 11.73 1.77
N ILE A 53 9.51 12.88 2.10
CA ILE A 53 8.98 14.20 1.80
C ILE A 53 9.76 14.82 0.64
N LEU A 54 9.04 15.51 -0.25
CA LEU A 54 9.65 16.23 -1.36
C LEU A 54 10.31 17.52 -0.86
N LYS A 55 11.54 17.78 -1.32
CA LYS A 55 12.20 19.06 -1.10
C LYS A 55 11.43 20.18 -1.81
N PRO A 56 11.29 21.37 -1.21
CA PRO A 56 10.77 22.53 -1.92
C PRO A 56 11.69 22.90 -3.09
N GLY A 57 11.11 23.21 -4.25
CA GLY A 57 11.88 23.51 -5.46
C GLY A 57 11.01 23.61 -6.72
N PRO A 58 11.59 23.89 -7.89
CA PRO A 58 10.83 24.00 -9.14
C PRO A 58 10.04 22.72 -9.43
N GLY A 59 8.71 22.83 -9.54
CA GLY A 59 7.81 21.69 -9.75
C GLY A 59 7.34 20.96 -8.48
N ALA A 60 7.95 21.23 -7.32
CA ALA A 60 7.40 20.87 -6.02
C ALA A 60 6.56 22.03 -5.50
N GLY A 61 5.25 21.83 -5.29
CA GLY A 61 4.38 22.87 -4.77
C GLY A 61 4.89 23.43 -3.43
N GLN A 62 4.59 24.70 -3.15
CA GLN A 62 4.89 25.35 -1.86
C GLN A 62 4.39 24.55 -0.63
N SER A 63 3.43 23.65 -0.84
CA SER A 63 2.80 22.77 0.14
C SER A 63 3.61 21.53 0.55
N SER A 64 4.80 21.29 0.00
CA SER A 64 5.55 20.04 0.28
C SER A 64 6.00 19.90 1.74
N LEU A 65 6.10 21.01 2.48
CA LEU A 65 6.47 21.01 3.90
C LEU A 65 5.27 21.15 4.86
N GLU A 66 4.05 21.38 4.35
CA GLU A 66 2.87 21.57 5.20
C GLU A 66 2.55 20.34 6.04
N SER A 67 2.81 19.14 5.49
CA SER A 67 2.62 17.87 6.19
C SER A 67 3.77 17.52 7.14
N LEU A 68 4.91 18.23 7.09
CA LEU A 68 6.11 17.86 7.84
C LEU A 68 5.87 17.77 9.36
N PRO A 69 5.19 18.72 10.04
CA PRO A 69 4.94 18.61 11.47
C PRO A 69 4.15 17.35 11.84
N GLN A 70 3.13 17.02 11.04
CA GLN A 70 2.31 15.83 11.23
C GLN A 70 3.12 14.55 10.99
N THR A 71 3.94 14.52 9.94
CA THR A 71 4.85 13.41 9.64
C THR A 71 5.89 13.20 10.74
N ILE A 72 6.49 14.27 11.28
CA ILE A 72 7.45 14.17 12.40
C ILE A 72 6.74 13.64 13.66
N HIS A 73 5.54 14.13 13.96
CA HIS A 73 4.77 13.65 15.11
C HIS A 73 4.42 12.16 14.99
N ALA A 74 3.95 11.75 13.82
CA ALA A 74 3.66 10.35 13.53
C ALA A 74 4.94 9.50 13.59
N ALA A 75 6.07 9.99 13.05
CA ALA A 75 7.36 9.31 13.13
C ALA A 75 7.83 9.12 14.58
N ALA A 76 7.60 10.09 15.46
CA ALA A 76 7.97 9.99 16.87
C ALA A 76 7.17 8.93 17.64
N GLN A 77 5.95 8.63 17.19
CA GLN A 77 5.08 7.60 17.77
C GLN A 77 5.17 6.26 17.03
N ALA A 78 5.89 6.23 15.91
CA ALA A 78 5.98 5.07 15.04
C ALA A 78 6.64 3.89 15.74
N ARG A 79 6.12 2.69 15.48
CA ARG A 79 6.74 1.45 15.93
C ARG A 79 7.68 0.94 14.88
N ILE A 80 8.90 0.63 15.30
CA ILE A 80 9.85 -0.10 14.47
C ILE A 80 9.94 -1.51 15.03
N ASP A 81 9.59 -2.47 14.19
CA ASP A 81 9.60 -3.89 14.53
C ASP A 81 10.73 -4.61 13.78
N PRO A 82 11.99 -4.54 14.29
CA PRO A 82 13.12 -5.20 13.64
C PRO A 82 12.98 -6.74 13.70
N VAL A 83 12.28 -7.28 14.71
CA VAL A 83 12.04 -8.72 14.85
C VAL A 83 11.05 -9.20 13.80
N GLY A 84 9.92 -8.51 13.64
CA GLY A 84 8.96 -8.78 12.57
C GLY A 84 9.60 -8.68 11.19
N ARG A 85 10.51 -7.72 10.98
CA ARG A 85 11.27 -7.59 9.73
C ARG A 85 12.16 -8.80 9.44
N ALA A 86 12.82 -9.35 10.45
CA ALA A 86 13.62 -10.57 10.28
C ALA A 86 12.75 -11.79 9.96
N ILE A 87 11.61 -11.95 10.63
CA ILE A 87 10.66 -13.05 10.39
C ILE A 87 10.12 -13.01 8.95
N ARG A 88 9.74 -11.82 8.47
CA ARG A 88 9.25 -11.59 7.10
C ARG A 88 10.22 -12.12 6.03
N LYS A 89 11.52 -11.94 6.27
CA LYS A 89 12.58 -12.35 5.33
C LYS A 89 12.70 -13.87 5.17
N ASN A 90 12.33 -14.64 6.19
CA ASN A 90 12.45 -16.11 6.20
C ASN A 90 11.17 -16.83 5.75
N LEU A 91 10.06 -16.12 5.55
CA LEU A 91 8.81 -16.73 5.09
C LEU A 91 8.91 -17.14 3.61
N THR A 92 8.56 -18.39 3.31
CA THR A 92 8.54 -18.92 1.94
C THR A 92 7.35 -18.38 1.15
N SER A 93 7.54 -18.14 -0.15
CA SER A 93 6.42 -17.79 -1.05
C SER A 93 5.57 -19.01 -1.37
N GLN A 94 4.27 -18.79 -1.59
CA GLN A 94 3.35 -19.86 -1.99
C GLN A 94 3.66 -20.35 -3.42
N GLN A 95 3.53 -21.66 -3.65
CA GLN A 95 3.70 -22.29 -4.97
C GLN A 95 2.34 -22.55 -5.63
N GLY A 96 1.66 -21.47 -6.03
CA GLY A 96 0.48 -21.54 -6.89
C GLY A 96 -0.88 -21.27 -6.22
N PHE A 97 -1.85 -20.85 -7.04
CA PHE A 97 -3.24 -20.56 -6.70
C PHE A 97 -4.16 -20.81 -7.91
N SER A 98 -4.86 -21.95 -7.94
CA SER A 98 -5.65 -22.40 -9.12
C SER A 98 -7.16 -22.42 -8.89
N ASP A 99 -7.59 -22.11 -7.68
CA ASP A 99 -8.92 -22.29 -7.13
C ASP A 99 -9.62 -20.94 -6.90
N TRP A 100 -9.39 -19.97 -7.79
CA TRP A 100 -9.97 -18.63 -7.68
C TRP A 100 -11.51 -18.66 -7.70
N ASN A 101 -12.14 -18.03 -6.72
CA ASN A 101 -13.61 -17.95 -6.58
C ASN A 101 -14.25 -16.74 -7.28
N GLY A 102 -13.49 -16.00 -8.09
CA GLY A 102 -13.99 -14.83 -8.82
C GLY A 102 -13.96 -13.51 -8.04
N LYS A 103 -13.39 -13.47 -6.82
CA LYS A 103 -13.24 -12.24 -6.03
C LYS A 103 -12.01 -11.43 -6.43
N THR A 104 -12.16 -10.10 -6.44
CA THR A 104 -11.06 -9.13 -6.61
C THR A 104 -10.63 -8.57 -5.25
N VAL A 105 -9.33 -8.41 -5.04
CA VAL A 105 -8.78 -7.85 -3.80
C VAL A 105 -8.54 -6.35 -3.97
N LEU A 106 -9.00 -5.53 -3.03
CA LEU A 106 -8.75 -4.08 -2.99
C LEU A 106 -7.89 -3.75 -1.78
N ILE A 107 -6.68 -3.23 -2.00
CA ILE A 107 -5.72 -2.91 -0.93
C ILE A 107 -5.49 -1.41 -0.83
N GLY A 108 -5.65 -0.85 0.36
CA GLY A 108 -5.28 0.53 0.70
C GLY A 108 -4.10 0.60 1.64
N ALA A 109 -3.16 1.51 1.37
CA ALA A 109 -1.97 1.72 2.21
C ALA A 109 -1.43 3.17 2.13
N SER A 110 -0.68 3.58 3.16
CA SER A 110 -0.03 4.90 3.22
C SER A 110 1.37 4.78 3.85
N THR A 111 1.69 5.54 4.90
CA THR A 111 2.97 5.48 5.61
C THR A 111 3.29 4.05 6.12
N GLY A 112 4.48 3.56 5.79
CA GLY A 112 4.88 2.15 5.99
C GLY A 112 4.32 1.16 4.95
N GLY A 113 3.47 1.63 4.04
CA GLY A 113 2.80 0.83 3.02
C GLY A 113 3.76 0.24 1.99
N VAL A 114 4.86 0.92 1.66
CA VAL A 114 5.89 0.41 0.73
C VAL A 114 6.46 -0.92 1.22
N GLU A 115 6.94 -0.99 2.47
CA GLU A 115 7.46 -2.24 3.03
C GLU A 115 6.37 -3.30 3.17
N ALA A 116 5.17 -2.91 3.59
CA ALA A 116 4.05 -3.83 3.78
C ALA A 116 3.60 -4.47 2.45
N LEU A 117 3.51 -3.68 1.39
CA LEU A 117 3.13 -4.12 0.06
C LEU A 117 4.25 -4.93 -0.60
N GLU A 118 5.52 -4.54 -0.45
CA GLU A 118 6.65 -5.36 -0.93
C GLU A 118 6.59 -6.77 -0.34
N PHE A 119 6.41 -6.88 0.97
CA PHE A 119 6.25 -8.16 1.63
C PHE A 119 5.04 -8.93 1.07
N LEU A 120 3.88 -8.27 0.97
CA LEU A 120 2.64 -8.91 0.54
C LEU A 120 2.76 -9.47 -0.89
N VAL A 121 3.25 -8.67 -1.86
CA VAL A 121 3.33 -9.09 -3.26
C VAL A 121 4.41 -10.15 -3.50
N GLU A 122 5.50 -10.13 -2.74
CA GLU A 122 6.57 -11.15 -2.82
C GLU A 122 6.04 -12.53 -2.41
N LYS A 123 5.04 -12.59 -1.53
CA LYS A 123 4.41 -13.85 -1.10
C LYS A 123 3.28 -14.31 -2.00
N MET A 124 2.82 -13.48 -2.94
CA MET A 124 1.77 -13.86 -3.88
C MET A 124 2.28 -14.83 -4.95
N PRO A 125 1.50 -15.88 -5.28
CA PRO A 125 1.84 -16.78 -6.38
C PRO A 125 1.60 -16.11 -7.74
N VAL A 126 2.21 -16.66 -8.81
CA VAL A 126 2.10 -16.12 -10.18
C VAL A 126 0.66 -15.99 -10.67
N ASN A 127 -0.23 -16.84 -10.17
CA ASN A 127 -1.64 -16.92 -10.49
C ASN A 127 -2.53 -16.43 -9.34
N CYS A 128 -2.06 -15.47 -8.53
CA CYS A 128 -2.86 -14.86 -7.46
C CYS A 128 -4.21 -14.32 -7.96
N PRO A 129 -5.21 -14.10 -7.07
CA PRO A 129 -6.42 -13.37 -7.46
C PRO A 129 -6.04 -11.98 -8.01
N PRO A 130 -6.92 -11.32 -8.79
CA PRO A 130 -6.70 -9.94 -9.21
C PRO A 130 -6.59 -9.01 -7.98
N ILE A 131 -5.55 -8.18 -7.93
CA ILE A 131 -5.32 -7.24 -6.82
C ILE A 131 -5.28 -5.81 -7.36
N LEU A 132 -6.07 -4.91 -6.78
CA LEU A 132 -6.01 -3.48 -7.03
C LEU A 132 -5.42 -2.79 -5.79
N ILE A 133 -4.44 -1.92 -5.97
CA ILE A 133 -3.73 -1.25 -4.88
C ILE A 133 -3.87 0.26 -5.02
N THR A 134 -4.30 0.94 -3.95
CA THR A 134 -4.15 2.38 -3.80
C THR A 134 -3.16 2.67 -2.66
N GLN A 135 -1.98 3.17 -3.05
CA GLN A 135 -0.94 3.64 -2.13
C GLN A 135 -0.89 5.17 -2.18
N HIS A 136 -0.96 5.83 -1.02
CA HIS A 136 -0.78 7.27 -0.93
C HIS A 136 0.66 7.65 -1.23
N MET A 137 0.89 8.21 -2.42
CA MET A 137 2.20 8.55 -2.92
C MET A 137 2.07 9.42 -4.18
N PRO A 138 3.01 10.35 -4.47
CA PRO A 138 3.01 11.11 -5.72
C PRO A 138 3.06 10.21 -6.97
N ALA A 139 2.43 10.63 -8.06
CA ALA A 139 2.33 9.84 -9.30
C ALA A 139 3.69 9.36 -9.84
N GLN A 140 4.71 10.23 -9.81
CA GLN A 140 6.05 9.88 -10.29
C GLN A 140 6.71 8.78 -9.46
N PHE A 141 6.44 8.75 -8.16
CA PHE A 141 6.96 7.73 -7.26
C PHE A 141 6.20 6.41 -7.46
N LEU A 142 4.89 6.47 -7.73
CA LEU A 142 4.07 5.29 -8.04
C LEU A 142 4.56 4.53 -9.29
N VAL A 143 5.06 5.23 -10.31
CA VAL A 143 5.69 4.59 -11.49
C VAL A 143 6.89 3.74 -11.06
N LYS A 144 7.80 4.31 -10.26
CA LYS A 144 9.00 3.59 -9.79
C LYS A 144 8.64 2.46 -8.83
N PHE A 145 7.64 2.69 -7.98
CA PHE A 145 7.14 1.71 -7.05
C PHE A 145 6.54 0.50 -7.78
N ALA A 146 5.71 0.71 -8.80
CA ALA A 146 5.15 -0.36 -9.62
C ALA A 146 6.25 -1.22 -10.27
N ASN A 147 7.23 -0.57 -10.92
CA ASN A 147 8.37 -1.27 -11.53
C ASN A 147 9.23 -2.02 -10.50
N ARG A 148 9.27 -1.55 -9.25
CA ARG A 148 9.98 -2.24 -8.18
C ARG A 148 9.20 -3.47 -7.70
N LEU A 149 7.90 -3.35 -7.48
CA LEU A 149 7.05 -4.47 -7.10
C LEU A 149 7.06 -5.55 -8.18
N ASP A 150 7.01 -5.18 -9.46
CA ASP A 150 7.07 -6.12 -10.59
C ASP A 150 8.36 -6.94 -10.62
N ARG A 151 9.49 -6.35 -10.22
CA ARG A 151 10.79 -7.05 -10.16
C ARG A 151 10.88 -8.09 -9.05
N ILE A 152 10.13 -7.92 -7.96
CA ILE A 152 10.18 -8.82 -6.79
C ILE A 152 9.01 -9.80 -6.73
N ALA A 153 7.91 -9.49 -7.42
CA ALA A 153 6.71 -10.29 -7.45
C ALA A 153 6.81 -11.40 -8.50
N LYS A 154 6.13 -12.52 -8.24
CA LYS A 154 5.81 -13.53 -9.26
C LYS A 154 4.66 -13.11 -10.18
N PRO A 155 3.53 -12.55 -9.67
CA PRO A 155 2.50 -12.00 -10.55
C PRO A 155 2.98 -10.70 -11.21
N LYS A 156 2.34 -10.34 -12.32
CA LYS A 156 2.65 -9.12 -13.06
C LYS A 156 2.14 -7.89 -12.30
N VAL A 157 3.01 -6.92 -12.06
CA VAL A 157 2.66 -5.68 -11.36
C VAL A 157 2.84 -4.49 -12.29
N ARG A 158 1.83 -3.62 -12.36
CA ARG A 158 1.90 -2.40 -13.20
C ARG A 158 0.93 -1.34 -12.71
N LEU A 159 1.10 -0.12 -13.22
CA LEU A 159 0.07 0.90 -13.07
C LEU A 159 -1.19 0.50 -13.84
N ALA A 160 -2.34 0.79 -13.25
CA ALA A 160 -3.64 0.65 -13.86
C ALA A 160 -3.83 1.66 -15.01
N LYS A 161 -4.54 1.23 -16.04
CA LYS A 161 -4.96 2.02 -17.19
C LYS A 161 -6.48 2.02 -17.30
N GLU A 162 -6.99 3.05 -17.97
CA GLU A 162 -8.42 3.14 -18.30
C GLU A 162 -8.89 1.88 -19.03
N GLY A 163 -10.00 1.29 -18.57
CA GLY A 163 -10.61 0.12 -19.19
C GLY A 163 -9.94 -1.22 -18.87
N ASP A 164 -8.88 -1.25 -18.07
CA ASP A 164 -8.26 -2.50 -17.61
C ASP A 164 -9.29 -3.41 -16.93
N ARG A 165 -9.15 -4.72 -17.14
CA ARG A 165 -9.92 -5.74 -16.41
C ARG A 165 -9.08 -6.30 -15.26
N PRO A 166 -9.66 -6.52 -14.07
CA PRO A 166 -8.98 -7.23 -12.99
C PRO A 166 -8.86 -8.72 -13.36
N LEU A 167 -7.67 -9.16 -13.73
CA LEU A 167 -7.39 -10.53 -14.15
C LEU A 167 -6.48 -11.27 -13.14
N PRO A 168 -6.66 -12.59 -12.95
CA PRO A 168 -5.75 -13.38 -12.12
C PRO A 168 -4.30 -13.26 -12.58
N GLY A 169 -3.37 -13.25 -11.62
CA GLY A 169 -1.94 -13.04 -11.85
C GLY A 169 -1.54 -11.61 -12.17
N GLU A 170 -2.47 -10.64 -12.08
CA GLU A 170 -2.17 -9.21 -12.20
C GLU A 170 -2.42 -8.45 -10.89
N ILE A 171 -1.49 -7.54 -10.59
CA ILE A 171 -1.59 -6.54 -9.53
C ILE A 171 -1.54 -5.16 -10.18
N LEU A 172 -2.60 -4.38 -10.02
CA LEU A 172 -2.78 -3.07 -10.65
C LEU A 172 -2.76 -1.96 -9.60
N ILE A 173 -1.83 -1.03 -9.76
CA ILE A 173 -1.64 0.08 -8.81
C ILE A 173 -2.28 1.35 -9.37
N ALA A 174 -2.99 2.09 -8.51
CA ALA A 174 -3.52 3.39 -8.86
C ALA A 174 -2.40 4.32 -9.35
N PRO A 175 -2.54 4.98 -10.52
CA PRO A 175 -1.48 5.81 -11.09
C PRO A 175 -1.28 7.14 -10.33
N GLY A 176 -2.30 7.58 -9.58
CA GLY A 176 -2.30 8.84 -8.85
C GLY A 176 -2.34 10.07 -9.77
N GLY A 177 -1.87 11.20 -9.26
CA GLY A 177 -1.79 12.44 -10.03
C GLY A 177 -3.13 13.14 -10.15
N GLU A 178 -3.77 13.10 -11.32
CA GLU A 178 -5.06 13.73 -11.57
C GLU A 178 -6.27 12.83 -11.29
N THR A 179 -6.06 11.53 -11.07
CA THR A 179 -7.14 10.54 -11.03
C THR A 179 -7.11 9.65 -9.79
N HIS A 180 -8.28 9.10 -9.48
CA HIS A 180 -8.48 7.97 -8.59
C HIS A 180 -8.62 6.70 -9.42
N LEU A 181 -8.21 5.56 -8.87
CA LEU A 181 -8.57 4.25 -9.43
C LEU A 181 -9.92 3.86 -8.86
N VAL A 182 -10.91 3.62 -9.71
CA VAL A 182 -12.22 3.10 -9.31
C VAL A 182 -12.57 1.84 -10.13
N LEU A 183 -13.30 0.91 -9.52
CA LEU A 183 -13.78 -0.32 -10.13
C LEU A 183 -15.27 -0.16 -10.47
N VAL A 184 -15.59 -0.21 -11.75
CA VAL A 184 -16.96 0.01 -12.28
C VAL A 184 -17.50 -1.25 -12.94
N ASN A 185 -18.79 -1.24 -13.28
CA ASN A 185 -19.51 -2.30 -14.00
C ASN A 185 -19.57 -3.65 -13.23
N PRO A 186 -20.48 -3.82 -12.25
CA PRO A 186 -20.59 -5.03 -11.41
C PRO A 186 -20.64 -6.38 -12.15
N GLN A 187 -21.18 -6.40 -13.38
CA GLN A 187 -21.31 -7.61 -14.19
C GLN A 187 -20.00 -7.96 -14.92
N ASP A 188 -19.28 -6.96 -15.43
CA ASP A 188 -18.01 -7.09 -16.15
C ASP A 188 -17.03 -6.04 -15.62
N PRO A 189 -16.41 -6.29 -14.44
CA PRO A 189 -15.65 -5.28 -13.73
C PRO A 189 -14.51 -4.70 -14.57
N LYS A 190 -14.42 -3.37 -14.60
CA LYS A 190 -13.37 -2.62 -15.30
C LYS A 190 -12.86 -1.49 -14.44
N ILE A 191 -11.59 -1.15 -14.61
CA ILE A 191 -11.00 0.03 -14.00
C ILE A 191 -11.40 1.26 -14.80
N HIS A 192 -11.84 2.29 -14.08
CA HIS A 192 -11.99 3.65 -14.58
C HIS A 192 -11.06 4.57 -13.77
N LEU A 193 -10.36 5.46 -14.45
CA LEU A 193 -9.48 6.46 -13.86
C LEU A 193 -10.26 7.77 -13.68
N LEU A 194 -10.93 7.87 -12.54
CA LEU A 194 -11.84 8.96 -12.23
C LEU A 194 -11.07 10.27 -11.94
N LYS A 195 -11.26 11.30 -12.77
CA LYS A 195 -10.78 12.65 -12.49
C LYS A 195 -11.74 13.36 -11.53
N ALA A 196 -11.44 13.29 -10.24
CA ALA A 196 -12.22 13.93 -9.18
C ALA A 196 -11.32 14.73 -8.22
N PRO A 197 -11.88 15.65 -7.43
CA PRO A 197 -11.15 16.31 -6.34
C PRO A 197 -10.56 15.31 -5.35
N LYS A 198 -9.54 15.73 -4.61
CA LYS A 198 -8.97 14.92 -3.53
C LYS A 198 -10.05 14.55 -2.52
N ARG A 199 -10.04 13.30 -2.07
CA ARG A 199 -10.84 12.82 -0.93
C ARG A 199 -9.95 12.69 0.28
N THR A 200 -10.40 13.21 1.43
CA THR A 200 -9.64 13.24 2.68
C THR A 200 -8.20 13.77 2.52
N GLY A 201 -7.97 14.66 1.53
CA GLY A 201 -6.66 15.22 1.20
C GLY A 201 -5.80 14.39 0.22
N HIS A 202 -6.27 13.21 -0.21
CA HIS A 202 -5.52 12.25 -1.00
C HIS A 202 -6.06 12.09 -2.43
N ARG A 203 -5.13 11.91 -3.38
CA ARG A 203 -5.37 11.45 -4.76
C ARG A 203 -4.08 10.76 -5.24
N PRO A 204 -4.05 9.43 -5.36
CA PRO A 204 -5.20 8.52 -5.32
C PRO A 204 -5.75 8.34 -3.88
N SER A 205 -7.02 7.97 -3.75
CA SER A 205 -7.71 7.77 -2.46
C SER A 205 -8.22 6.35 -2.35
N VAL A 206 -8.04 5.76 -1.16
CA VAL A 206 -8.49 4.40 -0.85
C VAL A 206 -10.01 4.33 -0.75
N ASP A 207 -10.66 5.32 -0.15
CA ASP A 207 -12.13 5.36 -0.07
C ASP A 207 -12.77 5.39 -1.48
N GLU A 208 -12.24 6.18 -2.41
CA GLU A 208 -12.76 6.23 -3.79
C GLU A 208 -12.70 4.85 -4.46
N MET A 209 -11.57 4.15 -4.32
CA MET A 209 -11.43 2.79 -4.84
C MET A 209 -12.44 1.83 -4.20
N MET A 210 -12.55 1.84 -2.87
CA MET A 210 -13.39 0.89 -2.14
C MET A 210 -14.89 1.15 -2.33
N LEU A 211 -15.34 2.41 -2.29
CA LEU A 211 -16.76 2.75 -2.49
C LEU A 211 -17.24 2.45 -3.89
N SER A 212 -16.38 2.63 -4.90
CA SER A 212 -16.77 2.31 -6.28
C SER A 212 -17.17 0.84 -6.46
N ALA A 213 -16.62 -0.05 -5.63
CA ALA A 213 -16.87 -1.47 -5.69
C ALA A 213 -18.05 -1.95 -4.81
N GLN A 214 -18.76 -1.05 -4.12
CA GLN A 214 -19.85 -1.41 -3.21
C GLN A 214 -20.96 -2.25 -3.87
N ALA A 215 -21.29 -1.96 -5.13
CA ALA A 215 -22.33 -2.67 -5.88
C ALA A 215 -21.92 -4.10 -6.28
N MET A 216 -20.66 -4.48 -6.05
CA MET A 216 -20.13 -5.83 -6.27
C MET A 216 -19.37 -6.34 -5.04
N ALA A 217 -19.72 -5.86 -3.85
CA ALA A 217 -19.01 -6.14 -2.60
C ALA A 217 -18.87 -7.64 -2.30
N ASN A 218 -19.88 -8.45 -2.61
CA ASN A 218 -19.83 -9.92 -2.47
C ASN A 218 -18.72 -10.60 -3.33
N ARG A 219 -18.23 -9.90 -4.36
CA ARG A 219 -17.12 -10.31 -5.24
C ARG A 219 -15.80 -9.61 -4.88
N VAL A 220 -15.69 -9.04 -3.69
CA VAL A 220 -14.53 -8.24 -3.27
C VAL A 220 -14.01 -8.69 -1.90
N VAL A 221 -12.69 -8.61 -1.75
CA VAL A 221 -12.02 -8.64 -0.45
C VAL A 221 -11.36 -7.28 -0.25
N GLY A 222 -11.76 -6.55 0.80
CA GLY A 222 -11.13 -5.29 1.18
C GLY A 222 -9.97 -5.54 2.13
N VAL A 223 -8.84 -4.85 1.95
CA VAL A 223 -7.68 -4.93 2.83
C VAL A 223 -7.16 -3.54 3.12
N ILE A 224 -7.04 -3.18 4.40
CA ILE A 224 -6.41 -1.93 4.83
C ILE A 224 -5.10 -2.23 5.56
N LEU A 225 -4.02 -1.60 5.09
CA LEU A 225 -2.68 -1.74 5.66
C LEU A 225 -2.30 -0.50 6.46
N THR A 226 -1.11 -0.55 7.06
CA THR A 226 -0.46 0.56 7.77
C THR A 226 -0.59 1.88 7.02
N GLY A 227 -0.80 2.94 7.79
CA GLY A 227 -0.97 4.27 7.24
C GLY A 227 -1.52 5.26 8.25
N MET A 228 -1.22 6.53 8.02
CA MET A 228 -1.78 7.64 8.79
C MET A 228 -3.13 8.08 8.22
N GLY A 229 -4.00 8.60 9.08
CA GLY A 229 -5.26 9.22 8.69
C GLY A 229 -6.42 8.22 8.67
N THR A 230 -7.47 8.59 7.92
CA THR A 230 -8.78 7.92 7.95
C THR A 230 -9.21 7.37 6.59
N ASP A 231 -8.44 7.60 5.52
CA ASP A 231 -8.84 7.18 4.17
C ASP A 231 -8.93 5.66 4.08
N GLY A 232 -9.95 5.18 3.37
CA GLY A 232 -10.31 3.77 3.25
C GLY A 232 -11.27 3.28 4.34
N ALA A 233 -11.41 4.00 5.46
CA ALA A 233 -12.25 3.56 6.56
C ALA A 233 -13.75 3.63 6.24
N GLU A 234 -14.18 4.63 5.46
CA GLU A 234 -15.57 4.74 5.01
C GLU A 234 -15.86 3.71 3.92
N GLY A 235 -14.95 3.59 2.95
CA GLY A 235 -15.03 2.63 1.87
C GLY A 235 -15.11 1.19 2.36
N MET A 236 -14.26 0.80 3.32
CA MET A 236 -14.35 -0.53 3.93
C MET A 236 -15.64 -0.75 4.71
N ALA A 237 -16.12 0.24 5.47
CA ALA A 237 -17.38 0.11 6.19
C ALA A 237 -18.56 -0.15 5.24
N GLN A 238 -18.61 0.55 4.10
CA GLN A 238 -19.63 0.32 3.08
C GLN A 238 -19.46 -1.02 2.36
N LEU A 239 -18.22 -1.41 2.00
CA LEU A 239 -17.95 -2.71 1.41
C LEU A 239 -18.45 -3.85 2.31
N LYS A 240 -18.09 -3.80 3.60
CA LYS A 240 -18.53 -4.79 4.58
C LYS A 240 -20.05 -4.79 4.76
N ALA A 241 -20.68 -3.61 4.86
CA ALA A 241 -22.14 -3.51 4.96
C ALA A 241 -22.87 -4.14 3.75
N GLN A 242 -22.23 -4.17 2.58
CA GLN A 242 -22.73 -4.79 1.35
C GLN A 242 -22.26 -6.24 1.14
N GLY A 243 -21.59 -6.85 2.12
CA GLY A 243 -21.23 -8.26 2.12
C GLY A 243 -19.83 -8.61 1.61
N ALA A 244 -18.93 -7.63 1.46
CA ALA A 244 -17.52 -7.92 1.28
C ALA A 244 -16.89 -8.44 2.58
N THR A 245 -15.85 -9.24 2.45
CA THR A 245 -14.98 -9.57 3.59
C THR A 245 -13.85 -8.54 3.67
N CYS A 246 -13.64 -7.94 4.85
CA CYS A 246 -12.67 -6.89 5.05
C CYS A 246 -11.61 -7.27 6.10
N LEU A 247 -10.34 -7.12 5.73
CA LEU A 247 -9.17 -7.45 6.54
C LEU A 247 -8.41 -6.17 6.91
N ALA A 248 -7.83 -6.13 8.12
CA ALA A 248 -6.95 -5.05 8.54
C ALA A 248 -5.61 -5.58 9.06
N GLN A 249 -4.54 -4.86 8.76
CA GLN A 249 -3.24 -5.09 9.40
C GLN A 249 -3.32 -4.73 10.89
N ASP A 250 -2.77 -5.59 11.75
CA ASP A 250 -2.75 -5.37 13.19
C ASP A 250 -1.81 -4.22 13.63
N GLU A 251 -2.02 -3.75 14.86
CA GLU A 251 -1.22 -2.66 15.44
C GLU A 251 0.25 -3.05 15.62
N LYS A 252 0.53 -4.32 15.96
CA LYS A 252 1.90 -4.77 16.25
C LYS A 252 2.78 -4.75 15.00
N SER A 253 2.24 -5.14 13.85
CA SER A 253 2.99 -5.19 12.60
C SER A 253 2.94 -3.90 11.79
N SER A 254 2.08 -2.94 12.16
CA SER A 254 1.93 -1.64 11.51
C SER A 254 3.00 -0.65 11.96
N VAL A 255 3.56 0.11 11.00
CA VAL A 255 4.44 1.25 11.31
C VAL A 255 3.61 2.39 11.91
N VAL A 256 2.44 2.64 11.30
CA VAL A 256 1.43 3.59 11.78
C VAL A 256 0.07 2.90 11.77
N PHE A 257 -0.52 2.70 12.95
CA PHE A 257 -1.85 2.11 13.12
C PHE A 257 -2.95 3.19 13.11
N GLY A 258 -3.00 3.98 12.03
CA GLY A 258 -4.01 5.02 11.83
C GLY A 258 -5.17 4.51 10.99
N MET A 259 -4.92 4.30 9.69
CA MET A 259 -5.93 3.81 8.74
C MET A 259 -6.58 2.50 9.19
N PRO A 260 -5.83 1.45 9.63
CA PRO A 260 -6.46 0.24 10.13
C PRO A 260 -7.34 0.48 11.36
N ARG A 261 -6.86 1.27 12.33
CA ARG A 261 -7.61 1.59 13.56
C ARG A 261 -8.95 2.24 13.25
N VAL A 262 -8.95 3.27 12.41
CA VAL A 262 -10.18 4.00 12.08
C VAL A 262 -11.16 3.12 11.31
N ALA A 263 -10.66 2.23 10.45
CA ALA A 263 -11.49 1.27 9.74
C ALA A 263 -12.13 0.23 10.68
N ILE A 264 -11.40 -0.21 11.73
CA ILE A 264 -11.94 -1.05 12.81
C ILE A 264 -13.01 -0.30 13.60
N GLU A 265 -12.74 0.94 14.02
CA GLU A 265 -13.66 1.77 14.80
C GLU A 265 -14.97 2.06 14.06
N LYS A 266 -14.91 2.19 12.73
CA LYS A 266 -16.10 2.34 11.88
C LYS A 266 -16.88 1.04 11.64
N GLY A 267 -16.42 -0.09 12.20
CA GLY A 267 -17.04 -1.40 12.00
C GLY A 267 -16.79 -2.01 10.62
N GLY A 268 -15.84 -1.48 9.86
CA GLY A 268 -15.54 -1.91 8.48
C GLY A 268 -14.57 -3.07 8.36
N VAL A 269 -14.21 -3.74 9.46
CA VAL A 269 -13.24 -4.84 9.48
C VAL A 269 -13.89 -6.10 10.05
N ASP A 270 -13.66 -7.24 9.41
CA ASP A 270 -14.06 -8.57 9.91
C ASP A 270 -12.92 -9.23 10.69
N VAL A 271 -11.69 -9.14 10.17
CA VAL A 271 -10.54 -9.82 10.76
C VAL A 271 -9.34 -8.87 10.80
N VAL A 272 -8.72 -8.77 11.98
CA VAL A 272 -7.46 -8.06 12.18
C VAL A 272 -6.34 -9.10 12.24
N LEU A 273 -5.33 -8.97 11.37
CA LEU A 273 -4.26 -9.96 11.25
C LEU A 273 -2.88 -9.29 11.23
N PRO A 274 -1.85 -9.95 11.79
CA PRO A 274 -0.47 -9.56 11.55
C PRO A 274 -0.14 -9.57 10.06
N LEU A 275 0.71 -8.63 9.60
CA LEU A 275 1.10 -8.52 8.19
C LEU A 275 1.56 -9.86 7.59
N VAL A 276 2.26 -10.68 8.37
CA VAL A 276 2.78 -11.99 7.94
C VAL A 276 1.69 -13.01 7.59
N GLN A 277 0.47 -12.83 8.10
CA GLN A 277 -0.67 -13.72 7.85
C GLN A 277 -1.57 -13.22 6.73
N LEU A 278 -1.51 -11.93 6.39
CA LEU A 278 -2.38 -11.33 5.36
C LEU A 278 -2.27 -11.99 3.99
N PRO A 279 -1.08 -12.36 3.45
CA PRO A 279 -1.02 -13.01 2.14
C PRO A 279 -1.82 -14.31 2.07
N ASN A 280 -1.67 -15.19 3.05
CA ASN A 280 -2.44 -16.45 3.09
C ASN A 280 -3.93 -16.19 3.30
N ALA A 281 -4.28 -15.31 4.23
CA ALA A 281 -5.69 -14.96 4.47
C ALA A 281 -6.37 -14.40 3.22
N ILE A 282 -5.70 -13.57 2.43
CA ILE A 282 -6.21 -13.06 1.16
C ILE A 282 -6.47 -14.22 0.18
N LEU A 283 -5.50 -15.14 0.03
CA LEU A 283 -5.65 -16.29 -0.85
C LEU A 283 -6.82 -17.19 -0.41
N ASP A 284 -6.95 -17.45 0.89
CA ASP A 284 -8.03 -18.27 1.44
C ASP A 284 -9.41 -17.64 1.18
N MET A 285 -9.54 -16.32 1.35
CA MET A 285 -10.80 -15.60 1.09
C MET A 285 -11.18 -15.56 -0.40
N CYS A 286 -10.19 -15.68 -1.28
CA CYS A 286 -10.34 -15.74 -2.73
C CYS A 286 -10.40 -17.17 -3.28
N SER A 287 -10.30 -18.20 -2.44
CA SER A 287 -10.36 -19.60 -2.84
C SER A 287 -11.80 -20.12 -2.88
N SER A 288 -12.10 -21.04 -3.80
CA SER A 288 -13.32 -21.84 -3.84
C SER A 288 -13.24 -23.10 -2.98
N LEU A 289 -12.03 -23.48 -2.58
CA LEU A 289 -11.75 -24.60 -1.68
C LEU A 289 -11.61 -24.07 -0.25
N LYS A 290 -12.19 -24.78 0.73
CA LYS A 290 -11.87 -24.51 2.13
C LYS A 290 -10.45 -25.00 2.42
N ARG A 291 -9.47 -24.11 2.34
CA ARG A 291 -8.09 -24.38 2.76
C ARG A 291 -8.09 -24.55 4.28
N THR A 292 -8.02 -25.79 4.73
CA THR A 292 -7.78 -26.13 6.14
C THR A 292 -6.27 -26.08 6.32
N ASN A 293 -5.80 -25.20 7.22
CA ASN A 293 -4.40 -25.20 7.68
C ASN A 293 -4.09 -26.51 8.41
#